data_AF-A0ABC8T185-F1
#
_entry.id   AF-A0ABC8T185-F1
#
_cell.length_a   1.000
_cell.length_b   1.000
_cell.length_c   1.000
_cell.angle_alpha   90.00
_cell.angle_beta   90.00
_cell.angle_gamma   90.00
#
_symmetry.space_group_name_H-M   'P 1'
#
loop_
_entity.id
_entity.type
_entity.pdbx_description
1 polymer ?
#
loop_
_entity_poly.entity_id
_entity_poly.type
_entity_poly.pdbx_seq_one_letter_code
_entity_poly.pdbx_strand_id
1 'polypeptide(L)'
;MYLRVVAGYGDVGKGCAAALKQAGARVIVTEIDPFCALQALMEGLQVLTLEDVVSEADIFVTTTGNKNIIMVDHMRKMKKNAIVCNIGWFAMLF
;
A
#
# COMPACT_ATOMS: atom_id res chain seq x y z
N MET A 1 -17.06 3.39 0.15
CA MET A 1 -15.94 3.63 1.07
C MET A 1 -14.67 3.37 0.29
N TYR A 2 -13.77 4.36 0.17
CA TYR A 2 -12.59 4.23 -0.68
C TYR A 2 -11.49 3.44 0.02
N LEU A 3 -10.98 2.41 -0.65
CA LEU A 3 -9.94 1.54 -0.12
C LEU A 3 -8.57 1.97 -0.66
N ARG A 4 -7.62 2.17 0.24
CA ARG A 4 -6.26 2.62 -0.10
C ARG A 4 -5.24 1.62 0.45
N VAL A 5 -4.28 1.26 -0.38
CA VAL A 5 -3.23 0.29 -0.07
C VAL A 5 -1.91 1.00 0.04
N VAL A 6 -1.18 0.74 1.13
CA VAL A 6 0.20 1.20 1.34
C VAL A 6 1.10 -0.03 1.36
N ALA A 7 1.94 -0.17 0.33
CA ALA A 7 2.93 -1.23 0.26
C ALA A 7 4.24 -0.77 0.88
N GLY A 8 4.55 -1.30 2.07
CA GLY A 8 5.67 -0.93 2.92
C GLY A 8 5.24 -0.15 4.17
N TYR A 9 5.76 -0.53 5.33
CA TYR A 9 5.45 0.11 6.62
C TYR A 9 6.71 0.56 7.38
N GLY A 10 7.71 1.04 6.64
CA GLY A 10 8.84 1.81 7.19
C GLY A 10 8.45 3.25 7.55
N ASP A 11 9.43 4.12 7.77
CA ASP A 11 9.19 5.52 8.20
C ASP A 11 8.30 6.30 7.22
N VAL A 12 8.54 6.13 5.91
CA VAL A 12 7.72 6.75 4.86
C VAL A 12 6.32 6.13 4.82
N GLY A 13 6.23 4.81 4.96
CA GLY A 13 4.96 4.06 4.98
C GLY A 13 4.04 4.47 6.12
N LYS A 14 4.59 4.65 7.32
CA LYS A 14 3.87 5.14 8.51
C LYS A 14 3.28 6.53 8.28
N GLY A 15 4.07 7.46 7.75
CA GLY A 15 3.61 8.80 7.39
C GLY A 15 2.48 8.78 6.37
N CYS A 16 2.62 7.98 5.31
CA CYS A 16 1.57 7.81 4.30
C CYS A 16 0.29 7.19 4.88
N ALA A 17 0.39 6.12 5.67
CA ALA A 17 -0.76 5.46 6.25
C ALA A 17 -1.53 6.40 7.21
N ALA A 18 -0.81 7.16 8.03
CA ALA A 18 -1.40 8.17 8.92
C ALA A 18 -2.14 9.26 8.13
N ALA A 19 -1.52 9.81 7.08
CA ALA A 19 -2.13 10.84 6.24
C ALA A 19 -3.39 10.31 5.52
N LEU A 20 -3.35 9.08 4.98
CA LEU A 20 -4.48 8.47 4.30
C LEU A 20 -5.63 8.14 5.26
N LYS A 21 -5.32 7.76 6.50
CA LYS A 21 -6.28 7.51 7.58
C LYS A 21 -6.94 8.82 8.04
N GLN A 22 -6.16 9.89 8.20
CA GLN A 22 -6.68 11.24 8.48
C GLN A 22 -7.59 11.77 7.36
N ALA A 23 -7.28 11.43 6.10
CA ALA A 23 -8.12 11.71 4.94
C ALA A 23 -9.36 10.79 4.84
N GLY A 24 -9.73 10.07 5.91
CA GLY A 24 -10.98 9.33 6.03
C GLY A 24 -11.09 8.06 5.19
N ALA A 25 -9.98 7.50 4.67
CA ALA A 25 -10.03 6.21 3.99
C ALA A 25 -9.79 5.03 4.91
N ARG A 26 -10.27 3.88 4.44
CA ARG A 26 -9.82 2.59 4.93
C ARG A 26 -8.45 2.29 4.32
N VAL A 27 -7.44 2.20 5.19
CA VAL A 27 -6.06 1.94 4.81
C VAL A 27 -5.72 0.49 5.12
N ILE A 28 -5.18 -0.21 4.12
CA ILE A 28 -4.59 -1.54 4.23
C ILE A 28 -3.10 -1.40 3.97
N VAL A 29 -2.30 -2.13 4.75
CA VAL A 29 -0.85 -2.16 4.62
C VAL A 29 -0.44 -3.53 4.07
N THR A 30 0.55 -3.55 3.19
CA THR A 30 1.25 -4.78 2.80
C THR A 30 2.68 -4.67 3.28
N GLU A 31 3.16 -5.68 4.00
CA GLU A 31 4.53 -5.75 4.51
C GLU A 31 5.06 -7.18 4.42
N ILE A 32 6.35 -7.27 4.14
CA ILE A 32 7.15 -8.48 4.17
C ILE A 32 7.84 -8.61 5.54
N ASP A 33 8.24 -7.49 6.16
CA ASP A 33 8.87 -7.49 7.47
C ASP A 33 7.83 -7.71 8.59
N PRO A 34 8.01 -8.77 9.41
CA PRO A 34 7.02 -9.13 10.43
C PRO A 34 6.94 -8.12 11.58
N PHE A 35 8.00 -7.37 11.86
CA PHE A 35 8.00 -6.36 12.93
C PHE A 35 7.23 -5.12 12.49
N CYS A 36 7.50 -4.63 11.28
CA CYS A 36 6.74 -3.52 10.68
C CYS A 36 5.26 -3.89 10.47
N ALA A 37 4.96 -5.12 10.04
CA ALA A 37 3.58 -5.61 9.94
C ALA A 37 2.86 -5.61 11.30
N LEU A 38 3.51 -6.10 12.35
CA LEU A 38 2.94 -6.09 13.70
C LEU A 38 2.67 -4.66 14.19
N GLN A 39 3.58 -3.72 13.90
CA GLN A 39 3.37 -2.30 14.23
C GLN A 39 2.13 -1.73 13.54
N ALA A 40 1.92 -2.04 12.25
CA ALA A 40 0.72 -1.60 11.53
C ALA A 40 -0.57 -2.14 12.19
N LEU A 41 -0.57 -3.42 12.61
CA LEU A 41 -1.71 -4.02 13.32
C LEU A 41 -1.97 -3.33 14.66
N MET A 42 -0.91 -3.00 15.41
CA MET A 42 -1.03 -2.28 16.69
C MET A 42 -1.62 -0.87 16.52
N GLU A 43 -1.39 -0.23 15.37
CA GLU A 43 -1.99 1.06 15.00
C GLU A 43 -3.43 0.93 14.44
N GLY A 44 -3.98 -0.28 14.45
CA GLY A 44 -5.33 -0.59 13.98
C GLY A 44 -5.48 -0.57 12.46
N LEU A 45 -4.37 -0.75 11.73
CA LEU A 45 -4.38 -0.95 10.28
C LEU A 45 -4.49 -2.44 9.99
N GLN A 46 -5.14 -2.78 8.89
CA GLN A 46 -5.23 -4.17 8.44
C GLN A 46 -3.99 -4.49 7.59
N VAL A 47 -3.35 -5.63 7.86
CA VAL A 47 -2.25 -6.14 7.05
C VAL A 47 -2.75 -7.28 6.17
N LEU A 48 -2.62 -7.14 4.85
CA LEU A 48 -2.99 -8.14 3.85
C LEU A 48 -1.91 -8.23 2.78
N THR A 49 -2.00 -9.25 1.92
CA THR A 49 -1.18 -9.32 0.72
C THR A 49 -1.74 -8.39 -0.37
N LEU A 50 -0.90 -8.02 -1.35
CA LEU A 50 -1.35 -7.15 -2.44
C LEU A 50 -2.40 -7.87 -3.30
N GLU A 51 -2.24 -9.17 -3.49
CA GLU A 51 -3.09 -10.05 -4.29
C GLU A 51 -4.53 -10.10 -3.75
N ASP A 52 -4.71 -10.03 -2.42
CA ASP A 52 -6.01 -10.04 -1.78
C ASP A 52 -6.81 -8.75 -2.01
N VAL A 53 -6.12 -7.63 -2.26
CA VAL A 53 -6.72 -6.28 -2.27
C VAL A 53 -6.65 -5.58 -3.62
N VAL A 54 -5.90 -6.15 -4.59
CA VAL A 54 -5.64 -5.53 -5.89
C VAL A 54 -6.92 -5.23 -6.68
N SER A 55 -7.96 -6.06 -6.55
CA SER A 55 -9.23 -5.89 -7.25
C SER A 55 -10.19 -4.89 -6.59
N GLU A 56 -9.98 -4.57 -5.31
CA GLU A 56 -10.90 -3.75 -4.52
C GLU A 56 -10.38 -2.34 -4.26
N ALA A 57 -9.05 -2.16 -4.25
CA ALA A 57 -8.41 -0.90 -3.90
C ALA A 57 -8.52 0.15 -5.01
N ASP A 58 -8.75 1.40 -4.61
CA ASP A 58 -8.86 2.56 -5.49
C ASP A 58 -7.53 3.29 -5.62
N ILE A 59 -6.68 3.25 -4.58
CA ILE A 59 -5.36 3.91 -4.57
C ILE A 59 -4.30 2.94 -4.04
N PHE A 60 -3.19 2.83 -4.75
CA PHE A 60 -2.01 2.08 -4.36
C PHE A 60 -0.84 3.04 -4.15
N VAL A 61 -0.20 2.97 -2.99
CA VAL A 61 0.98 3.77 -2.64
C VAL A 61 2.12 2.82 -2.31
N THR A 62 3.25 2.97 -2.99
CA THR A 62 4.45 2.17 -2.71
C THR A 62 5.48 3.00 -1.95
N THR A 63 6.01 2.44 -0.86
CA THR A 63 6.96 3.09 0.06
C THR A 63 8.15 2.19 0.45
N THR A 64 8.27 0.98 -0.11
CA THR A 64 9.32 0.01 0.22
C THR A 64 10.71 0.37 -0.33
N GLY A 65 10.78 1.17 -1.40
CA GLY A 65 12.04 1.42 -2.12
C GLY A 65 12.62 0.19 -2.84
N ASN A 66 11.90 -0.93 -2.87
CA ASN A 66 12.28 -2.15 -3.55
C ASN A 66 11.69 -2.19 -4.98
N LYS A 67 12.26 -2.97 -5.89
CA LYS A 67 11.72 -3.12 -7.24
C LYS A 67 10.60 -4.16 -7.26
N ASN A 68 9.77 -4.13 -8.30
CA ASN A 68 8.77 -5.18 -8.60
C ASN A 68 7.65 -5.35 -7.55
N ILE A 69 7.20 -4.25 -6.93
CA ILE A 69 6.08 -4.31 -5.97
C ILE A 69 4.74 -4.39 -6.71
N ILE A 70 4.54 -3.55 -7.72
CA ILE A 70 3.33 -3.56 -8.54
C ILE A 70 3.71 -3.99 -9.95
N MET A 71 3.53 -5.27 -10.24
CA MET A 71 3.80 -5.82 -11.56
C MET A 71 2.63 -5.59 -12.54
N VAL A 72 2.88 -5.82 -13.83
CA VAL A 72 1.86 -5.77 -14.90
C VAL A 72 0.66 -6.65 -14.58
N ASP A 73 0.87 -7.83 -14.00
CA ASP A 73 -0.21 -8.75 -13.63
C ASP A 73 -1.10 -8.19 -12.52
N HIS A 74 -0.54 -7.39 -11.61
CA HIS A 74 -1.31 -6.65 -10.61
C HIS A 74 -2.11 -5.53 -11.27
N MET A 75 -1.49 -4.75 -12.17
CA MET A 75 -2.17 -3.67 -12.88
C MET A 75 -3.36 -4.16 -13.74
N ARG A 76 -3.28 -5.36 -14.30
CA ARG A 76 -4.40 -5.98 -15.04
C ARG A 76 -5.62 -6.29 -14.17
N LYS A 77 -5.40 -6.57 -12.88
CA LYS A 77 -6.46 -6.90 -11.92
C LYS A 77 -7.01 -5.68 -11.20
N MET A 78 -6.38 -4.51 -11.37
CA MET A 78 -6.82 -3.28 -10.74
C MET A 78 -8.16 -2.80 -11.30
N LYS A 79 -8.90 -2.10 -10.43
CA LYS A 79 -10.14 -1.44 -10.79
C LYS A 79 -9.89 -0.35 -11.84
N LYS A 80 -10.87 -0.13 -12.72
CA LYS A 80 -10.84 0.99 -13.67
C LYS A 80 -10.72 2.31 -12.91
N ASN A 81 -9.79 3.17 -13.32
CA ASN A 81 -9.41 4.43 -12.67
C ASN A 81 -8.72 4.27 -11.29
N ALA A 82 -8.14 3.10 -11.00
CA ALA A 82 -7.24 2.97 -9.86
C ALA A 82 -6.03 3.90 -10.04
N ILE A 83 -5.63 4.55 -8.95
CA ILE A 83 -4.48 5.45 -8.91
C ILE A 83 -3.30 4.68 -8.33
N VAL A 84 -2.17 4.68 -9.03
CA VAL A 84 -0.94 4.10 -8.53
C VAL A 84 0.07 5.23 -8.30
N CYS A 85 0.63 5.28 -7.10
CA CYS A 85 1.59 6.28 -6.67
C CYS A 85 2.83 5.61 -6.06
N ASN A 86 3.98 6.21 -6.31
CA ASN A 86 5.25 5.81 -5.75
C ASN A 86 5.86 7.01 -5.00
N ILE A 87 6.17 6.80 -3.72
CA ILE A 87 6.78 7.79 -2.82
C ILE A 87 8.20 7.34 -2.41
N GLY A 88 8.66 6.20 -2.90
CA GLY A 88 10.02 5.71 -2.72
C GLY A 88 11.06 6.46 -3.55
N TRP A 89 12.32 6.33 -3.14
CA TRP A 89 13.47 7.02 -3.76
C TRP A 89 13.72 6.60 -5.23
N PHE A 90 13.40 5.35 -5.58
CA PHE A 90 13.62 4.80 -6.93
C PHE A 90 12.33 4.74 -7.75
N ALA A 91 12.41 5.19 -9.01
CA ALA A 91 11.27 5.21 -9.94
C ALA A 91 10.91 3.85 -10.59
N MET A 92 11.76 2.82 -10.45
CA MET A 92 11.53 1.46 -10.99
C MET A 92 10.71 0.57 -10.02
N LEU A 93 9.52 1.03 -9.66
CA LEU A 93 8.59 0.31 -8.78
C LEU A 93 7.41 -0.36 -9.54
N PHE A 94 7.33 -0.11 -10.85
CA PHE A 94 6.35 -0.62 -11.81
C PHE A 94 6.97 -1.59 -12.81
#